data_AF-A0A7J9BSH5-F1
#
_entry.id   AF-A0A7J9BSH5-F1
#
_cell.length_a   1.000
_cell.length_b   1.000
_cell.length_c   1.000
_cell.angle_alpha   90.00
_cell.angle_beta   90.00
_cell.angle_gamma   90.00
#
_symmetry.space_group_name_H-M   'P 1'
#
loop_
_entity.id
_entity.type
_entity.pdbx_description
1 polymer ?
#
loop_
_entity_poly.entity_id
_entity_poly.type
_entity_poly.pdbx_seq_one_letter_code
_entity_poly.pdbx_strand_id
1 'polypeptide(L)'
;MSISSNKSVVVRQVFAEDLDMIREGNPIINYHYMKLNVDALQIIQLGLSLSDAQGNLPNFDSPFSYVWEFNFRDFDINRDCYASDSIELLKRQGIDFEKNKEKGIDSKDFAKKFWDYGLLFNCYGLKSITWITFHGTYDFGFMLKILTQSPLPLNLHSFMHQLAYFFGYNIFDLKYTFKFLGLLGGLEKIAQILNVARITGSSHQAGSDSLLTL
;
A
#
# COMPACT_ATOMS: atom_id res chain seq x y z
N MET A 1 -16.10 7.23 -23.09
CA MET A 1 -14.71 6.72 -23.11
C MET A 1 -14.46 6.02 -21.79
N SER A 2 -14.32 4.70 -21.79
CA SER A 2 -13.84 3.96 -20.63
C SER A 2 -12.32 4.07 -20.62
N ILE A 3 -11.78 4.96 -19.77
CA ILE A 3 -10.34 5.06 -19.55
C ILE A 3 -10.01 4.00 -18.51
N SER A 4 -9.36 2.93 -18.95
CA SER A 4 -8.67 2.01 -18.05
C SER A 4 -7.50 2.75 -17.42
N SER A 5 -7.46 2.80 -16.09
CA SER A 5 -6.38 3.47 -15.34
C SER A 5 -5.69 2.47 -14.43
N ASN A 6 -4.37 2.46 -14.46
CA ASN A 6 -3.53 1.70 -13.55
C ASN A 6 -3.29 2.54 -12.30
N LYS A 7 -3.31 1.88 -11.14
CA LYS A 7 -3.09 2.51 -9.84
C LYS A 7 -2.15 1.62 -9.05
N SER A 8 -1.00 2.15 -8.65
CA SER A 8 -0.12 1.44 -7.73
C SER A 8 -0.33 1.97 -6.31
N VAL A 9 -0.38 1.05 -5.35
CA VAL A 9 -0.48 1.38 -3.92
C VAL A 9 0.69 0.73 -3.21
N VAL A 10 1.36 1.51 -2.36
CA VAL A 10 2.33 1.03 -1.39
C VAL A 10 1.97 1.63 -0.05
N VAL A 11 1.76 0.82 0.98
CA VAL A 11 1.48 1.29 2.34
C VAL A 11 2.69 1.03 3.21
N ARG A 12 3.01 1.99 4.07
CA ARG A 12 4.01 1.82 5.12
C ARG A 12 3.37 1.74 6.49
N GLN A 13 3.91 0.82 7.25
CA GLN A 13 3.53 0.50 8.62
C GLN A 13 4.79 0.34 9.47
N VAL A 14 4.62 0.42 10.78
CA VAL A 14 5.59 -0.20 11.68
C VAL A 14 5.32 -1.71 11.71
N PHE A 15 6.34 -2.56 11.61
CA PHE A 15 6.17 -3.97 11.95
C PHE A 15 6.12 -4.13 13.47
N ALA A 16 5.45 -5.17 13.98
CA ALA A 16 5.88 -5.79 15.22
C ALA A 16 6.92 -6.87 14.83
N GLU A 17 7.89 -7.15 15.70
CA GLU A 17 8.97 -8.12 15.43
C GLU A 17 8.44 -9.48 14.93
N ASP A 18 9.29 -10.15 14.14
CA ASP A 18 9.13 -11.47 13.50
C ASP A 18 8.33 -11.57 12.18
N LEU A 19 8.88 -10.97 11.11
CA LEU A 19 8.55 -11.35 9.72
C LEU A 19 9.23 -12.66 9.26
N ASP A 20 10.15 -13.22 10.04
CA ASP A 20 10.81 -14.50 9.74
C ASP A 20 9.93 -15.72 10.07
N MET A 21 8.78 -15.51 10.73
CA MET A 21 7.79 -16.57 10.99
C MET A 21 6.81 -16.82 9.84
N ILE A 22 6.94 -16.14 8.69
CA ILE A 22 6.26 -16.53 7.46
C ILE A 22 6.99 -17.76 6.88
N ARG A 23 6.86 -18.89 7.57
CA ARG A 23 7.24 -20.19 7.00
C ARG A 23 6.26 -20.53 5.89
N GLU A 24 6.84 -20.70 4.71
CA GLU A 24 6.20 -20.94 3.42
C GLU A 24 5.07 -21.98 3.47
N GLY A 25 3.95 -21.66 2.81
CA GLY A 25 3.05 -22.66 2.22
C GLY A 25 1.55 -22.48 2.48
N ASN A 26 1.12 -22.01 3.66
CA ASN A 26 -0.30 -21.99 4.00
C ASN A 26 -0.90 -20.57 4.03
N PRO A 27 -1.76 -20.21 3.05
CA PRO A 27 -2.40 -18.90 2.99
C PRO A 27 -3.23 -18.53 4.23
N ILE A 28 -3.83 -19.52 4.89
CA ILE A 28 -4.67 -19.30 6.09
C ILE A 28 -3.79 -18.87 7.28
N ILE A 29 -2.64 -19.52 7.45
CA ILE A 29 -1.68 -19.17 8.51
C ILE A 29 -1.08 -17.78 8.24
N ASN A 30 -0.68 -17.51 7.00
CA ASN A 30 -0.14 -16.21 6.61
C ASN A 30 -1.16 -15.09 6.84
N TYR A 31 -2.42 -15.33 6.49
CA TYR A 31 -3.50 -14.39 6.75
C TYR A 31 -3.69 -14.14 8.25
N HIS A 32 -3.64 -15.17 9.08
CA HIS A 32 -3.79 -15.04 10.52
C HIS A 32 -2.73 -14.11 11.13
N TYR A 33 -1.45 -14.31 10.77
CA TYR A 33 -0.37 -13.44 11.24
C TYR A 33 -0.47 -12.01 10.69
N MET A 34 -0.82 -11.85 9.41
CA MET A 34 -1.04 -10.53 8.82
C MET A 34 -2.17 -9.80 9.56
N LYS A 35 -3.30 -10.47 9.81
CA LYS A 35 -4.44 -9.92 10.54
C LYS A 35 -4.06 -9.44 11.94
N LEU A 36 -3.39 -10.29 12.72
CA LEU A 36 -2.97 -9.91 14.08
C LEU A 36 -2.12 -8.64 14.09
N ASN A 37 -1.18 -8.55 13.14
CA ASN A 37 -0.34 -7.37 12.98
C ASN A 37 -1.13 -6.14 12.55
N VAL A 38 -1.90 -6.23 11.46
CA VAL A 38 -2.67 -5.09 10.93
C VAL A 38 -3.65 -4.56 11.96
N ASP A 39 -4.32 -5.43 12.72
CA ASP A 39 -5.26 -5.01 13.76
C ASP A 39 -4.57 -4.25 14.89
N ALA A 40 -3.38 -4.70 15.32
CA ALA A 40 -2.62 -4.12 16.42
C ALA A 40 -1.90 -2.81 16.08
N LEU A 41 -1.56 -2.61 14.81
CA LEU A 41 -0.67 -1.52 14.37
C LEU A 41 -1.43 -0.37 13.72
N GLN A 42 -0.82 0.82 13.67
CA GLN A 42 -1.37 1.99 12.98
C GLN A 42 -0.63 2.24 11.66
N ILE A 43 -1.37 2.74 10.67
CA ILE A 43 -0.78 3.21 9.42
C ILE A 43 0.03 4.49 9.68
N ILE A 44 1.16 4.64 8.98
CA ILE A 44 1.99 5.84 9.07
C ILE A 44 2.01 6.60 7.75
N GLN A 45 2.20 5.89 6.64
CA GLN A 45 2.23 6.49 5.31
C GLN A 45 1.56 5.61 4.27
N LEU A 46 1.06 6.24 3.22
CA LEU A 46 0.56 5.58 2.02
C LEU A 46 1.07 6.31 0.78
N GLY A 47 1.68 5.57 -0.13
CA GLY A 47 2.03 5.98 -1.47
C GLY A 47 0.98 5.54 -2.46
N LEU A 48 0.56 6.46 -3.32
CA LEU A 48 -0.36 6.19 -4.42
C LEU A 48 0.19 6.85 -5.68
N SER A 49 0.44 6.03 -6.71
CA SER A 49 0.71 6.52 -8.05
C SER A 49 -0.42 6.11 -8.99
N LEU A 50 -0.74 6.99 -9.93
CA LEU A 50 -1.79 6.79 -10.93
C LEU A 50 -1.15 6.85 -12.31
N SER A 51 -1.58 6.00 -13.23
CA SER A 51 -1.29 6.16 -14.65
C SER A 51 -2.47 5.75 -15.52
N ASP A 52 -2.45 6.19 -16.77
CA ASP A 52 -3.29 5.59 -17.80
C ASP A 52 -2.76 4.20 -18.21
N ALA A 53 -3.49 3.54 -19.11
CA ALA A 53 -3.10 2.23 -19.62
C ALA A 53 -1.78 2.23 -20.42
N GLN A 54 -1.26 3.40 -20.80
CA GLN A 54 0.02 3.57 -21.49
C GLN A 54 1.18 3.87 -20.51
N GLY A 55 0.89 4.00 -19.21
CA GLY A 55 1.89 4.31 -18.18
C GLY A 55 2.15 5.81 -18.00
N ASN A 56 1.34 6.70 -18.60
CA ASN A 56 1.52 8.13 -18.40
C ASN A 56 0.95 8.57 -17.04
N LEU A 57 1.74 9.31 -16.27
CA LEU A 57 1.33 9.91 -15.00
C LEU A 57 0.36 11.09 -15.24
N PRO A 58 -0.56 11.37 -14.30
CA PRO A 58 -1.40 12.56 -14.38
C PRO A 58 -0.52 13.81 -14.35
N ASN A 59 -0.85 14.79 -15.20
CA ASN A 59 -0.13 16.05 -15.31
C ASN A 59 -1.00 17.30 -15.08
N PHE A 60 -2.33 17.15 -14.99
CA PHE A 60 -3.30 18.23 -14.77
C PHE A 60 -3.05 19.48 -15.65
N ASP A 61 -2.76 19.26 -16.93
CA ASP A 61 -2.44 20.33 -17.90
C ASP A 61 -1.23 21.20 -17.49
N SER A 62 -0.33 20.64 -16.69
CA SER A 62 0.91 21.25 -16.24
C SER A 62 2.14 20.52 -16.80
N PRO A 63 3.35 21.11 -16.75
CA PRO A 63 4.58 20.42 -17.13
C PRO A 63 5.06 19.40 -16.09
N PHE A 64 4.31 19.19 -15.00
CA PHE A 64 4.68 18.31 -13.90
C PHE A 64 3.85 17.02 -13.93
N SER A 65 4.44 15.95 -13.40
CA SER A 65 3.73 14.70 -13.11
C SER A 65 3.55 14.54 -11.61
N TYR A 66 2.45 13.89 -11.21
CA TYR A 66 2.05 13.83 -9.81
C TYR A 66 2.00 12.40 -9.28
N VAL A 67 2.57 12.24 -8.08
CA VAL A 67 2.53 11.05 -7.23
C VAL A 67 2.20 11.52 -5.82
N TRP A 68 1.43 10.74 -5.08
CA TRP A 68 0.95 11.14 -3.77
C TRP A 68 1.60 10.30 -2.67
N GLU A 69 2.04 10.98 -1.62
CA GLU A 69 2.41 10.39 -0.35
C GLU A 69 1.55 11.01 0.75
N PHE A 70 0.71 10.18 1.36
CA PHE A 70 -0.17 10.54 2.45
C PHE A 70 0.52 10.17 3.77
N ASN A 71 0.57 11.11 4.70
CA ASN A 71 1.13 10.93 6.04
C ASN A 71 -0.01 10.96 7.06
N PHE A 72 -0.12 9.94 7.91
CA PHE A 72 -1.25 9.74 8.81
C PHE A 72 -0.92 10.17 10.24
N ARG A 73 -1.94 10.69 10.93
CA ARG A 73 -1.83 11.08 12.35
C ARG A 73 -2.22 9.98 13.33
N ASP A 74 -2.67 8.84 12.83
CA ASP A 74 -3.22 7.73 13.60
C ASP A 74 -2.20 7.11 14.56
N PHE A 75 -0.91 7.10 14.17
CA PHE A 75 0.19 6.57 14.96
C PHE A 75 0.74 7.59 15.98
N ASP A 76 0.86 7.17 17.23
CA ASP A 76 1.51 7.90 18.32
C ASP A 76 2.58 7.01 18.98
N ILE A 77 3.85 7.43 18.89
CA ILE A 77 5.01 6.70 19.42
C ILE A 77 4.94 6.48 20.94
N ASN A 78 4.15 7.27 21.67
CA ASN A 78 4.05 7.14 23.13
C ASN A 78 2.90 6.22 23.56
N ARG A 79 2.04 5.80 22.62
CA ARG A 79 0.81 5.05 22.90
C ARG A 79 0.76 3.70 22.17
N ASP A 80 1.16 3.69 20.91
CA ASP A 80 0.90 2.57 20.01
C ASP A 80 2.04 1.55 20.01
N CYS A 81 1.71 0.30 19.67
CA CYS A 81 2.70 -0.75 19.49
C CYS A 81 3.55 -0.50 18.25
N TYR A 82 4.84 -0.79 18.34
CA TYR A 82 5.78 -0.71 17.23
C TYR A 82 7.01 -1.60 17.45
N ALA A 83 7.67 -2.05 16.38
CA ALA A 83 9.04 -2.56 16.41
C ALA A 83 10.04 -1.39 16.34
N SER A 84 10.99 -1.38 17.26
CA SER A 84 12.00 -0.33 17.39
C SER A 84 12.81 -0.16 16.09
N ASP A 85 13.23 -1.26 15.46
CA ASP A 85 14.00 -1.25 14.22
C ASP A 85 13.25 -0.57 13.06
N SER A 86 11.93 -0.79 13.00
CA SER A 86 11.07 -0.15 12.00
C SER A 86 10.94 1.35 12.23
N ILE A 87 10.81 1.80 13.49
CA ILE A 87 10.78 3.23 13.83
C ILE A 87 12.11 3.89 13.50
N GLU A 88 13.24 3.26 13.85
CA GLU A 88 14.55 3.80 13.51
C GLU A 88 14.75 3.93 12.00
N LEU A 89 14.37 2.90 11.25
CA LEU A 89 14.41 2.95 9.79
C LEU A 89 13.58 4.12 9.25
N LEU A 90 12.33 4.27 9.71
CA LEU A 90 11.45 5.35 9.27
C LEU A 90 11.99 6.74 9.64
N LYS A 91 12.56 6.92 10.83
CA LYS A 91 13.24 8.17 11.22
C LYS A 91 14.42 8.49 10.29
N ARG A 92 15.25 7.49 9.97
CA ARG A 92 16.38 7.64 9.03
C ARG A 92 15.92 8.00 7.62
N GLN A 93 14.70 7.61 7.23
CA GLN A 93 14.07 7.97 5.95
C GLN A 93 13.36 9.33 5.96
N GLY A 94 13.47 10.08 7.06
CA GLY A 94 12.94 11.44 7.18
C GLY A 94 11.52 11.53 7.70
N ILE A 95 10.97 10.47 8.29
CA ILE A 95 9.64 10.53 8.93
C ILE A 95 9.69 11.29 10.23
N ASP A 96 8.93 12.37 10.27
CA ASP A 96 8.69 13.18 11.46
C ASP A 96 7.35 12.76 12.10
N PHE A 97 7.46 11.90 13.11
CA PHE A 97 6.31 11.34 13.82
C PHE A 97 5.51 12.40 14.60
N GLU A 98 6.17 13.42 15.15
CA GLU A 98 5.49 14.49 15.87
C GLU A 98 4.71 15.37 14.89
N LYS A 99 5.34 15.73 13.76
CA LYS A 99 4.63 16.44 12.68
C LYS A 99 3.45 15.63 12.14
N ASN A 100 3.59 14.31 11.99
CA ASN A 100 2.49 13.44 11.57
C ASN A 100 1.35 13.45 12.59
N LYS A 101 1.64 13.36 13.89
CA LYS A 101 0.63 13.42 14.95
C LYS A 101 -0.12 14.76 14.97
N GLU A 102 0.57 15.87 14.72
CA GLU A 102 0.01 17.22 14.71
C GLU A 102 -0.76 17.55 13.43
N LYS A 103 -0.21 17.21 12.25
CA LYS A 103 -0.64 17.70 10.93
C LYS A 103 -1.02 16.61 9.94
N GLY A 104 -0.83 15.35 10.32
CA GLY A 104 -1.14 14.20 9.50
C GLY A 104 -2.65 14.06 9.25
N ILE A 105 -2.96 13.27 8.24
CA ILE A 105 -4.32 12.97 7.80
C ILE A 105 -4.94 11.97 8.78
N ASP A 106 -6.18 12.22 9.20
CA ASP A 106 -6.98 11.21 9.90
C ASP A 106 -7.39 10.12 8.90
N SER A 107 -7.08 8.86 9.20
CA SER A 107 -7.40 7.75 8.30
C SER A 107 -8.90 7.63 7.97
N LYS A 108 -9.81 8.06 8.86
CA LYS A 108 -11.26 8.11 8.60
C LYS A 108 -11.60 9.13 7.52
N ASP A 109 -11.00 10.30 7.60
CA ASP A 109 -11.19 11.35 6.59
C ASP A 109 -10.62 10.91 5.25
N PHE A 110 -9.45 10.25 5.26
CA PHE A 110 -8.89 9.63 4.07
C PHE A 110 -9.83 8.60 3.46
N ALA A 111 -10.38 7.67 4.26
CA ALA A 111 -11.32 6.65 3.81
C ALA A 111 -12.55 7.26 3.13
N LYS A 112 -13.11 8.31 3.75
CA LYS A 112 -14.24 9.06 3.19
C LYS A 112 -13.89 9.69 1.84
N LYS A 113 -12.71 10.30 1.72
CA LYS A 113 -12.26 10.87 0.43
C LYS A 113 -12.02 9.79 -0.62
N PHE A 114 -11.47 8.65 -0.24
CA PHE A 114 -11.27 7.51 -1.14
C PHE A 114 -12.61 7.02 -1.72
N TRP A 115 -13.66 7.00 -0.90
CA TRP A 115 -15.03 6.76 -1.32
C TRP A 115 -15.55 7.86 -2.25
N ASP A 116 -15.47 9.13 -1.83
CA ASP A 116 -16.04 10.29 -2.56
C ASP A 116 -15.44 10.43 -3.97
N TYR A 117 -14.14 10.17 -4.12
CA TYR A 117 -13.45 10.18 -5.41
C TYR A 117 -13.70 8.92 -6.26
N GLY A 118 -14.50 7.99 -5.73
CA GLY A 118 -14.90 6.75 -6.40
C GLY A 118 -13.71 5.87 -6.75
N LEU A 119 -12.74 5.78 -5.84
CA LEU A 119 -11.62 4.85 -5.97
C LEU A 119 -12.01 3.42 -5.52
N LEU A 120 -13.22 3.25 -4.97
CA LEU A 120 -13.76 1.99 -4.45
C LEU A 120 -14.88 1.42 -5.34
N PHE A 121 -15.26 0.17 -5.07
CA PHE A 121 -16.37 -0.59 -5.68
C PHE A 121 -16.22 -0.84 -7.18
N ASN A 122 -15.03 -1.27 -7.58
CA ASN A 122 -14.73 -1.66 -8.96
C ASN A 122 -15.40 -2.97 -9.41
N CYS A 123 -16.15 -3.64 -8.53
CA CYS A 123 -16.74 -4.96 -8.78
C CYS A 123 -17.97 -4.96 -9.71
N TYR A 124 -18.51 -3.80 -10.08
CA TYR A 124 -19.72 -3.69 -10.91
C TYR A 124 -19.49 -3.23 -12.36
N GLY A 125 -18.26 -3.31 -12.88
CA GLY A 125 -17.96 -3.00 -14.28
C GLY A 125 -18.10 -1.52 -14.68
N LEU A 126 -18.39 -0.65 -13.71
CA LEU A 126 -18.56 0.80 -13.92
C LEU A 126 -17.21 1.54 -14.03
N LYS A 127 -16.10 0.94 -13.57
CA LYS A 127 -14.74 1.49 -13.62
C LYS A 127 -13.71 0.39 -13.91
N SER A 128 -12.80 0.64 -14.85
CA SER A 128 -11.64 -0.21 -15.12
C SER A 128 -10.44 0.35 -14.36
N ILE A 129 -10.39 0.07 -13.06
CA ILE A 129 -9.20 0.34 -12.23
C ILE A 129 -8.44 -0.97 -12.08
N THR A 130 -7.14 -0.90 -12.32
CA THR A 130 -6.19 -1.98 -12.05
C THR A 130 -5.31 -1.57 -10.88
N TRP A 131 -5.29 -2.37 -9.82
CA TRP A 131 -4.40 -2.17 -8.69
C TRP A 131 -3.10 -2.96 -8.85
N ILE A 132 -1.99 -2.29 -8.63
CA ILE A 132 -0.64 -2.86 -8.71
C ILE A 132 0.02 -2.68 -7.34
N THR A 133 0.61 -3.74 -6.81
CA THR A 133 1.36 -3.71 -5.56
C THR A 133 2.65 -4.49 -5.70
N PHE A 134 3.57 -4.31 -4.76
CA PHE A 134 4.76 -5.13 -4.63
C PHE A 134 4.79 -5.74 -3.23
N HIS A 135 4.45 -7.03 -3.11
CA HIS A 135 4.28 -7.68 -1.80
C HIS A 135 3.12 -7.08 -0.96
N GLY A 136 2.00 -6.76 -1.62
CA GLY A 136 0.96 -5.86 -1.11
C GLY A 136 -0.06 -6.48 -0.17
N THR A 137 0.19 -7.65 0.43
CA THR A 137 -0.75 -8.29 1.36
C THR A 137 -1.06 -7.38 2.54
N TYR A 138 -0.02 -6.76 3.11
CA TYR A 138 -0.17 -5.81 4.20
C TYR A 138 -0.76 -4.49 3.73
N ASP A 139 -0.40 -4.01 2.53
CA ASP A 139 -0.97 -2.80 1.94
C ASP A 139 -2.49 -2.85 1.90
N PHE A 140 -3.04 -3.93 1.37
CA PHE A 140 -4.47 -4.14 1.33
C PHE A 140 -5.09 -4.43 2.69
N GLY A 141 -4.35 -5.05 3.61
CA GLY A 141 -4.76 -5.21 5.00
C GLY A 141 -5.02 -3.84 5.65
N PHE A 142 -4.05 -2.94 5.62
CA PHE A 142 -4.22 -1.59 6.17
C PHE A 142 -5.30 -0.80 5.44
N MET A 143 -5.35 -0.88 4.12
CA MET A 143 -6.41 -0.24 3.35
C MET A 143 -7.79 -0.74 3.76
N LEU A 144 -8.01 -2.04 3.92
CA LEU A 144 -9.29 -2.58 4.39
C LEU A 144 -9.60 -2.16 5.84
N LYS A 145 -8.62 -2.16 6.74
CA LYS A 145 -8.79 -1.65 8.11
C LYS A 145 -9.26 -0.19 8.11
N ILE A 146 -8.64 0.65 7.29
CA ILE A 146 -8.99 2.07 7.15
C ILE A 146 -10.37 2.25 6.52
N LEU A 147 -10.71 1.47 5.49
CA LEU A 147 -12.00 1.59 4.82
C LEU A 147 -13.16 1.09 5.67
N THR A 148 -12.94 0.04 6.46
CA THR A 148 -13.99 -0.58 7.31
C THR A 148 -14.04 0.00 8.71
N GLN A 149 -13.00 0.73 9.13
CA GLN A 149 -12.85 1.27 10.48
C GLN A 149 -13.03 0.20 11.56
N SER A 150 -12.63 -1.03 11.23
CA SER A 150 -12.86 -2.23 12.02
C SER A 150 -11.65 -3.16 11.92
N PRO A 151 -11.47 -4.09 12.87
CA PRO A 151 -10.51 -5.19 12.71
C PRO A 151 -10.77 -5.97 11.42
N LEU A 152 -9.72 -6.55 10.85
CA LEU A 152 -9.84 -7.35 9.63
C LEU A 152 -10.79 -8.56 9.81
N PRO A 153 -11.37 -9.10 8.73
CA PRO A 153 -12.28 -10.26 8.83
C PRO A 153 -11.66 -11.47 9.51
N LEU A 154 -12.46 -12.29 10.19
CA LEU A 154 -11.92 -13.41 10.99
C LEU A 154 -11.11 -14.43 10.15
N ASN A 155 -11.52 -14.67 8.90
CA ASN A 155 -10.93 -15.68 8.03
C ASN A 155 -10.56 -15.11 6.65
N LEU A 156 -9.60 -15.79 5.99
CA LEU A 156 -9.08 -15.40 4.69
C LEU A 156 -10.18 -15.27 3.62
N HIS A 157 -11.17 -16.18 3.61
CA HIS A 157 -12.26 -16.12 2.64
C HIS A 157 -13.04 -14.80 2.74
N SER A 158 -13.39 -14.39 3.96
CA SER A 158 -14.12 -13.14 4.20
C SER A 158 -13.26 -11.91 3.89
N PHE A 159 -11.96 -11.98 4.14
CA PHE A 159 -11.00 -10.95 3.72
C PHE A 159 -10.96 -10.81 2.20
N MET A 160 -10.80 -11.91 1.46
CA MET A 160 -10.78 -11.90 0.00
C MET A 160 -12.10 -11.39 -0.58
N HIS A 161 -13.24 -11.72 0.04
CA HIS A 161 -14.53 -11.19 -0.37
C HIS A 161 -14.62 -9.68 -0.18
N GLN A 162 -14.17 -9.14 0.96
CA GLN A 162 -14.13 -7.68 1.16
C GLN A 162 -13.13 -7.00 0.22
N LEU A 163 -11.98 -7.62 -0.03
CA LEU A 163 -11.00 -7.12 -0.97
C LEU A 163 -11.60 -6.98 -2.37
N ALA A 164 -12.26 -8.03 -2.85
CA ALA A 164 -12.97 -8.01 -4.13
C ALA A 164 -14.11 -6.98 -4.15
N TYR A 165 -14.84 -6.83 -3.04
CA TYR A 165 -15.92 -5.86 -2.92
C TYR A 165 -15.42 -4.42 -3.05
N PHE A 166 -14.36 -4.05 -2.33
CA PHE A 166 -13.82 -2.68 -2.33
C PHE A 166 -12.95 -2.37 -3.55
N PHE A 167 -12.08 -3.29 -3.96
CA PHE A 167 -11.03 -3.01 -4.95
C PHE A 167 -11.27 -3.66 -6.31
N GLY A 168 -12.19 -4.63 -6.39
CA GLY A 168 -12.43 -5.43 -7.59
C GLY A 168 -11.43 -6.59 -7.73
N TYR A 169 -11.44 -7.22 -8.90
CA TYR A 169 -10.63 -8.42 -9.18
C TYR A 169 -9.32 -8.12 -9.93
N ASN A 170 -9.15 -6.89 -10.44
CA ASN A 170 -7.94 -6.48 -11.15
C ASN A 170 -6.87 -6.02 -10.16
N ILE A 171 -6.30 -6.98 -9.41
CA ILE A 171 -5.23 -6.74 -8.44
C ILE A 171 -4.03 -7.59 -8.83
N PHE A 172 -2.89 -6.94 -9.05
CA PHE A 172 -1.63 -7.58 -9.44
C PHE A 172 -0.56 -7.33 -8.39
N ASP A 173 -0.06 -8.40 -7.79
CA ASP A 173 1.16 -8.34 -6.98
C ASP A 173 2.36 -8.66 -7.88
N LEU A 174 3.21 -7.65 -8.10
CA LEU A 174 4.39 -7.78 -8.95
C LEU A 174 5.42 -8.72 -8.36
N LYS A 175 5.61 -8.77 -7.03
CA LYS A 175 6.56 -9.68 -6.42
C LYS A 175 6.15 -11.13 -6.64
N TYR A 176 4.85 -11.42 -6.54
CA TYR A 176 4.30 -12.73 -6.88
C TYR A 176 4.50 -13.04 -8.37
N THR A 177 4.13 -12.11 -9.26
CA THR A 177 4.27 -12.27 -10.72
C THR A 177 5.72 -12.52 -11.14
N PHE A 178 6.65 -11.71 -10.64
CA PHE A 178 8.08 -11.79 -10.95
C PHE A 178 8.74 -13.07 -10.42
N LYS A 179 8.23 -13.66 -9.34
CA LYS A 179 8.67 -14.98 -8.87
C LYS A 179 8.48 -16.07 -9.94
N PHE A 180 7.39 -16.03 -10.72
CA PHE A 180 7.16 -16.97 -11.83
C PHE A 180 8.11 -16.75 -13.02
N LEU A 181 8.64 -15.54 -13.15
CA LEU A 181 9.65 -15.19 -14.15
C LEU A 181 11.08 -15.45 -13.68
N GLY A 182 11.28 -16.03 -12.49
CA GLY A 182 12.59 -16.27 -11.90
C GLY A 182 13.28 -15.01 -11.36
N LEU A 183 12.56 -13.89 -11.28
CA LEU A 183 13.07 -12.62 -10.78
C LEU A 183 12.84 -12.55 -9.26
N LEU A 184 13.91 -12.73 -8.49
CA LEU A 184 13.86 -12.78 -7.02
C LEU A 184 14.59 -11.59 -6.39
N GLY A 185 13.89 -10.88 -5.50
CA GLY A 185 14.45 -9.75 -4.76
C GLY A 185 13.40 -8.85 -4.13
N GLY A 186 13.87 -7.81 -3.44
CA GLY A 186 13.06 -6.65 -3.11
C GLY A 186 12.88 -5.73 -4.33
N LEU A 187 12.02 -4.71 -4.19
CA LEU A 187 11.65 -3.79 -5.26
C LEU A 187 12.86 -3.18 -5.96
N GLU A 188 13.84 -2.67 -5.19
CA GLU A 188 15.08 -2.09 -5.73
C GLU A 188 15.88 -3.05 -6.60
N LYS A 189 16.06 -4.29 -6.13
CA LYS A 189 16.82 -5.30 -6.87
C LYS A 189 16.12 -5.65 -8.19
N ILE A 190 14.79 -5.74 -8.15
CA ILE A 190 14.01 -6.02 -9.36
C ILE A 190 14.05 -4.83 -10.32
N ALA A 191 13.92 -3.60 -9.84
CA ALA A 191 14.07 -2.40 -10.66
C ALA A 191 15.44 -2.34 -11.34
N GLN A 192 16.52 -2.67 -10.62
CA GLN A 192 17.87 -2.77 -11.18
C GLN A 192 17.97 -3.84 -12.29
N ILE A 193 17.39 -5.03 -12.08
CA ILE A 193 17.40 -6.10 -13.08
C ILE A 193 16.62 -5.67 -14.35
N LEU A 194 15.51 -4.97 -14.16
CA LEU A 194 14.67 -4.47 -15.26
C LEU A 194 15.18 -3.15 -15.87
N ASN A 195 16.30 -2.61 -15.38
CA ASN A 195 16.86 -1.32 -15.78
C ASN A 195 15.86 -0.16 -15.67
N VAL A 196 15.03 -0.19 -14.62
CA VAL A 196 14.09 0.88 -14.27
C VAL A 196 14.73 1.76 -13.20
N ALA A 197 14.85 3.06 -13.49
CA ALA A 197 15.44 4.02 -12.56
C ALA A 197 14.40 4.63 -11.62
N ARG A 198 14.77 4.83 -10.35
CA ARG A 198 13.99 5.67 -9.43
C ARG A 198 14.18 7.14 -9.82
N ILE A 199 13.11 7.76 -10.32
CA ILE A 199 13.19 9.11 -10.90
C ILE A 199 12.99 10.24 -9.89
N THR A 200 12.37 9.98 -8.74
CA THR A 200 12.17 10.97 -7.68
C THR A 200 11.98 10.30 -6.33
N GLY A 201 12.32 11.00 -5.24
CA GLY A 201 12.30 10.50 -3.87
C GLY A 201 13.40 9.46 -3.61
N SER A 202 13.37 8.93 -2.40
CA SER A 202 14.35 7.93 -1.94
C SER A 202 13.73 6.55 -1.84
N SER A 203 14.58 5.53 -1.88
CA SER A 203 14.19 4.18 -1.46
C SER A 203 13.49 4.25 -0.13
N HIS A 204 12.53 3.35 0.06
CA HIS A 204 11.65 3.33 1.18
C HIS A 204 10.53 4.38 1.04
N GLN A 205 10.68 5.69 0.86
CA GLN A 205 9.52 6.63 0.83
C GLN A 205 8.29 6.13 0.05
N ALA A 206 7.10 6.08 0.69
CA ALA A 206 5.94 5.35 0.17
C ALA A 206 5.52 5.85 -1.22
N GLY A 207 5.51 7.16 -1.43
CA GLY A 207 5.22 7.74 -2.74
C GLY A 207 6.23 7.30 -3.79
N SER A 208 7.52 7.38 -3.47
CA SER A 208 8.62 6.97 -4.35
C SER A 208 8.58 5.48 -4.69
N ASP A 209 8.31 4.62 -3.70
CA ASP A 209 8.16 3.17 -3.88
C ASP A 209 6.90 2.83 -4.70
N SER A 210 5.80 3.55 -4.52
CA SER A 210 4.59 3.37 -5.34
C SER A 210 4.85 3.69 -6.81
N LEU A 211 5.67 4.71 -7.08
CA LEU A 211 6.05 5.08 -8.43
C LEU A 211 6.99 4.05 -9.04
N LEU A 212 7.98 3.55 -8.29
CA LEU A 212 8.88 2.51 -8.79
C LEU A 212 8.16 1.16 -9.02
N THR A 213 7.04 0.94 -8.33
CA THR A 213 6.15 -0.21 -8.53
C THR A 213 5.31 -0.07 -9.80
N LEU A 214 5.05 1.15 -10.26
CA LEU A 214 4.23 1.44 -11.44
C LEU A 214 5.01 1.28 -12.74
#